data_AF-A0ABD2PBF3-F1
#
_entry.id   AF-A0ABD2PBF3-F1
#
_cell.length_a   1.000
_cell.length_b   1.000
_cell.length_c   1.000
_cell.angle_alpha   90.00
_cell.angle_beta   90.00
_cell.angle_gamma   90.00
#
_symmetry.space_group_name_H-M   'P 1'
#
loop_
_entity.id
_entity.type
_entity.pdbx_description
1 polymer ?
#
loop_
_entity_poly.entity_id
_entity_poly.type
_entity_poly.pdbx_seq_one_letter_code
_entity_poly.pdbx_strand_id
1 'polypeptide(L)'
;SCQKKKDKSNEWFDAECEELIRKKKEARLKWMRTKLECNTVNYTESRKLTTKILRRKKTEWIENFLENLENENKNHSKLYQYIKKQNRRKTFNNIENSEWIAHFIKPSTEERNAEMCERRDNKNIDNNSETALTKVEYEEIIGNLKNKRTSGPDSITNEMIKYGGKKIVEQHI
;
A
#
# COMPACT_ATOMS: atom_id res chain seq x y z
N SER A 1 33.28 17.07 -31.40
CA SER A 1 31.95 16.46 -31.50
C SER A 1 31.90 15.27 -30.54
N CYS A 2 31.25 15.41 -29.38
CA CYS A 2 31.26 14.38 -28.33
C CYS A 2 30.14 13.37 -28.60
N GLN A 3 30.47 12.22 -29.17
CA GLN A 3 29.54 11.11 -29.36
C GLN A 3 29.21 10.50 -27.99
N LYS A 4 28.03 10.81 -27.46
CA LYS A 4 27.47 10.08 -26.30
C LYS A 4 27.30 8.62 -26.72
N LYS A 5 28.10 7.73 -26.12
CA LYS A 5 27.90 6.27 -26.24
C LYS A 5 26.45 5.98 -25.86
N LYS A 6 25.68 5.34 -26.74
CA LYS A 6 24.34 4.84 -26.40
C LYS A 6 24.51 3.86 -25.25
N ASP A 7 24.11 4.28 -24.05
CA ASP A 7 23.94 3.37 -22.92
C ASP A 7 23.14 2.16 -23.43
N LYS A 8 23.60 0.94 -23.07
CA LYS A 8 22.97 -0.33 -23.46
C LYS A 8 21.46 -0.16 -23.39
N SER A 9 20.81 -0.16 -24.55
CA SER A 9 19.36 0.02 -24.68
C SER A 9 18.70 -0.87 -23.64
N ASN A 10 17.84 -0.31 -22.78
CA ASN A 10 17.05 -1.13 -21.88
C ASN A 10 16.40 -2.21 -22.74
N GLU A 11 16.66 -3.48 -22.43
CA GLU A 11 16.35 -4.61 -23.31
C GLU A 11 14.85 -4.74 -23.62
N TRP A 12 14.00 -4.14 -22.77
CA TRP A 12 12.54 -4.07 -22.91
C TRP A 12 12.02 -2.73 -23.49
N PHE A 13 12.89 -1.74 -23.64
CA PHE A 13 12.53 -0.39 -24.08
C PHE A 13 12.76 -0.26 -25.58
N ASP A 14 11.67 -0.29 -26.34
CA ASP A 14 11.68 -0.27 -27.80
C ASP A 14 11.31 1.11 -28.39
N ALA A 15 11.34 1.20 -29.72
CA ALA A 15 11.01 2.42 -30.45
C ALA A 15 9.57 2.90 -30.17
N GLU A 16 8.63 1.99 -29.89
CA GLU A 16 7.26 2.35 -29.51
C GLU A 16 7.24 3.07 -28.15
N CYS A 17 8.04 2.59 -27.17
CA CYS A 17 8.18 3.25 -25.88
C CYS A 17 8.73 4.68 -26.02
N GLU A 18 9.72 4.87 -26.89
CA GLU A 18 10.30 6.17 -27.17
C GLU A 18 9.28 7.12 -27.80
N GLU A 19 8.52 6.63 -28.77
CA GLU A 19 7.49 7.39 -29.47
C GLU A 19 6.34 7.81 -28.53
N LEU A 20 5.90 6.93 -27.63
CA LEU A 20 4.89 7.26 -26.62
C LEU A 20 5.38 8.35 -25.66
N ILE A 21 6.65 8.28 -25.24
CA ILE A 21 7.25 9.31 -24.40
C ILE A 21 7.36 10.64 -25.16
N ARG A 22 7.70 10.61 -26.44
CA ARG A 22 7.75 11.80 -27.31
C ARG A 22 6.37 12.46 -27.41
N LYS A 23 5.34 11.71 -27.78
CA LYS A 23 3.95 12.20 -27.84
C LYS A 23 3.48 12.78 -26.51
N LYS A 24 3.79 12.12 -25.38
CA LYS A 24 3.48 12.63 -24.04
C LYS A 24 4.19 13.95 -23.75
N LYS A 25 5.47 14.09 -24.14
CA LYS A 25 6.22 15.36 -23.97
C LYS A 25 5.59 16.48 -24.81
N GLU A 26 5.19 16.20 -26.04
CA GLU A 26 4.53 17.18 -26.91
C GLU A 26 3.17 17.61 -26.36
N ALA A 27 2.34 16.67 -25.91
CA ALA A 27 1.08 16.98 -25.24
C ALA A 27 1.30 17.83 -23.98
N ARG A 28 2.33 17.52 -23.18
CA ARG A 28 2.72 18.32 -22.01
C ARG A 28 3.11 19.75 -22.40
N LEU A 29 3.92 19.93 -23.45
CA LEU A 29 4.33 21.25 -23.91
C LEU A 29 3.13 22.08 -24.41
N LYS A 30 2.22 21.46 -25.16
CA LYS A 30 0.98 22.10 -25.62
C LYS A 30 0.09 22.54 -24.46
N TRP A 31 -0.09 21.66 -23.47
CA TRP A 31 -0.83 21.96 -22.24
C TRP A 31 -0.19 23.11 -21.43
N MET A 32 1.13 23.06 -21.23
CA MET A 32 1.86 24.11 -20.49
C MET A 32 1.77 25.49 -21.17
N ARG A 33 1.72 25.55 -22.51
CA ARG A 33 1.66 26.80 -23.27
C ARG A 33 0.29 27.47 -23.23
N THR A 34 -0.78 26.69 -23.34
CA THR A 34 -2.13 27.22 -23.61
C THR A 34 -3.08 27.08 -22.43
N LYS A 35 -2.85 26.09 -21.53
CA LYS A 35 -3.71 25.73 -20.39
C LYS A 35 -5.20 25.55 -20.73
N LEU A 36 -5.52 25.22 -21.98
CA LEU A 36 -6.88 24.90 -22.40
C LEU A 36 -7.30 23.51 -21.88
N GLU A 37 -8.58 23.36 -21.57
CA GLU A 37 -9.13 22.11 -21.03
C GLU A 37 -8.93 20.92 -21.99
N CYS A 38 -9.09 21.13 -23.30
CA CYS A 38 -8.81 20.10 -24.31
C CYS A 38 -7.35 19.60 -24.26
N ASN A 39 -6.40 20.47 -23.92
CA ASN A 39 -5.00 20.10 -23.78
C ASN A 39 -4.72 19.40 -22.45
N THR A 40 -5.47 19.71 -21.39
CA THR A 40 -5.44 18.98 -20.12
C THR A 40 -5.90 17.53 -20.31
N VAL A 41 -7.02 17.34 -21.01
CA VAL A 41 -7.56 16.00 -21.34
C VAL A 41 -6.56 15.23 -22.19
N ASN A 42 -6.09 15.81 -23.30
CA ASN A 42 -5.11 15.17 -24.19
C ASN A 42 -3.82 14.76 -23.48
N TYR A 43 -3.27 15.61 -22.61
CA TYR A 43 -2.09 15.26 -21.82
C TYR A 43 -2.37 14.14 -20.81
N THR A 44 -3.52 14.20 -20.14
CA THR A 44 -3.93 13.20 -19.15
C THR A 44 -4.10 11.82 -19.79
N GLU A 45 -4.76 11.74 -20.94
CA GLU A 45 -4.92 10.51 -21.73
C GLU A 45 -3.56 10.00 -22.21
N SER A 46 -2.74 10.86 -22.81
CA SER A 46 -1.38 10.51 -23.25
C SER A 46 -0.53 9.98 -22.10
N ARG A 47 -0.63 10.59 -20.91
CA ARG A 47 0.09 10.15 -19.70
C ARG A 47 -0.41 8.79 -19.22
N LYS A 48 -1.73 8.57 -19.17
CA LYS A 48 -2.35 7.30 -18.77
C LYS A 48 -1.93 6.17 -19.72
N LEU A 49 -2.10 6.37 -21.02
CA LEU A 49 -1.74 5.40 -22.06
C LEU A 49 -0.25 5.06 -22.03
N THR A 50 0.61 6.08 -22.03
CA THR A 50 2.07 5.86 -21.95
C THR A 50 2.45 5.06 -20.71
N THR A 51 1.89 5.41 -19.54
CA THR A 51 2.18 4.71 -18.29
C THR A 51 1.72 3.25 -18.34
N LYS A 52 0.52 3.00 -18.89
CA LYS A 52 -0.04 1.65 -19.05
C LYS A 52 0.87 0.77 -19.91
N ILE A 53 1.26 1.26 -21.08
CA ILE A 53 2.07 0.49 -22.04
C ILE A 53 3.48 0.24 -21.49
N LEU A 54 4.13 1.26 -20.93
CA LEU A 54 5.47 1.10 -20.34
C LEU A 54 5.47 0.12 -19.18
N ARG A 55 4.44 0.16 -18.32
CA ARG A 55 4.30 -0.81 -17.22
C ARG A 55 4.12 -2.22 -17.75
N ARG A 56 3.21 -2.41 -18.71
CA ARG A 56 2.95 -3.72 -19.33
C ARG A 56 4.23 -4.34 -19.91
N LYS A 57 4.93 -3.61 -20.79
CA LYS A 57 6.16 -4.11 -21.43
C LYS A 57 7.27 -4.42 -20.43
N LYS A 58 7.40 -3.58 -19.40
CA LYS A 58 8.36 -3.83 -18.34
C LYS A 58 8.00 -5.09 -17.54
N THR A 59 6.72 -5.30 -17.23
CA THR A 59 6.25 -6.49 -16.52
C THR A 59 6.50 -7.74 -17.36
N GLU A 60 6.09 -7.75 -18.63
CA GLU A 60 6.31 -8.87 -19.56
C GLU A 60 7.80 -9.23 -19.68
N TRP A 61 8.68 -8.23 -19.79
CA TRP A 61 10.12 -8.49 -19.81
C TRP A 61 10.64 -9.06 -18.49
N ILE A 62 10.16 -8.59 -17.34
CA ILE A 62 10.55 -9.15 -16.04
C ILE A 62 10.07 -10.61 -15.94
N GLU A 63 8.85 -10.90 -16.33
CA GLU A 63 8.28 -12.26 -16.31
C GLU A 63 9.09 -13.20 -17.20
N ASN A 64 9.34 -12.82 -18.45
CA ASN A 64 10.18 -13.60 -19.37
C ASN A 64 11.62 -13.76 -18.85
N PHE A 65 12.17 -12.70 -18.22
CA PHE A 65 13.50 -12.76 -17.62
C PHE A 65 13.55 -13.75 -16.45
N LEU A 66 12.50 -13.81 -15.62
CA LEU A 66 12.41 -14.76 -14.51
C LEU A 66 12.21 -16.19 -15.02
N GLU A 67 11.33 -16.41 -15.99
CA GLU A 67 11.12 -17.73 -16.61
C GLU A 67 12.42 -18.25 -17.25
N ASN A 68 13.16 -17.39 -17.98
CA ASN A 68 14.46 -17.75 -18.52
C ASN A 68 15.48 -18.09 -17.41
N LEU A 69 15.47 -17.38 -16.28
CA LEU A 69 16.35 -17.67 -15.15
C LEU A 69 16.01 -19.01 -14.49
N GLU A 70 14.72 -19.33 -14.34
CA GLU A 70 14.24 -20.61 -13.80
C GLU A 70 14.66 -21.77 -14.71
N ASN A 71 14.45 -21.63 -16.02
CA ASN A 71 14.84 -22.63 -17.02
C ASN A 71 16.36 -22.79 -17.14
N GLU A 72 17.14 -21.71 -16.94
CA GLU A 72 18.59 -21.77 -17.05
C GLU A 72 19.28 -22.48 -15.88
N ASN A 73 18.62 -22.74 -14.73
CA ASN A 73 18.98 -23.47 -13.47
C ASN A 73 20.45 -23.46 -12.96
N LYS A 74 21.36 -22.75 -13.63
CA LYS A 74 22.82 -22.70 -13.44
C LYS A 74 23.31 -21.25 -13.35
N ASN A 75 22.45 -20.28 -13.68
CA ASN A 75 22.79 -18.86 -13.72
C ASN A 75 22.36 -18.08 -12.46
N HIS A 76 22.54 -18.68 -11.27
CA HIS A 76 22.31 -18.02 -9.98
C HIS A 76 23.04 -16.67 -9.88
N SER A 77 24.21 -16.52 -10.50
CA SER A 77 24.95 -15.25 -10.56
C SER A 77 24.13 -14.10 -11.16
N LYS A 78 23.42 -14.34 -12.28
CA LYS A 78 22.55 -13.32 -12.91
C LYS A 78 21.37 -12.95 -12.01
N LEU A 79 20.77 -13.94 -11.35
CA LEU A 79 19.70 -13.73 -10.37
C LEU A 79 20.19 -12.88 -9.18
N TYR A 80 21.33 -13.23 -8.57
CA TYR A 80 21.92 -12.45 -7.48
C TYR A 80 22.30 -11.03 -7.92
N GLN A 81 22.83 -10.85 -9.13
CA GLN A 81 23.09 -9.52 -9.68
C GLN A 81 21.80 -8.69 -9.86
N TYR A 82 20.72 -9.32 -10.33
CA TYR A 82 19.43 -8.67 -10.46
C TYR A 82 18.88 -8.25 -9.09
N ILE A 83 18.86 -9.16 -8.10
CA ILE A 83 18.42 -8.87 -6.72
C ILE A 83 19.25 -7.74 -6.10
N LYS A 84 20.58 -7.80 -6.23
CA LYS A 84 21.49 -6.75 -5.74
C LYS A 84 21.18 -5.38 -6.36
N LYS A 85 20.85 -5.33 -7.65
CA LYS A 85 20.46 -4.10 -8.35
C LYS A 85 19.12 -3.55 -7.85
N GLN A 86 18.15 -4.41 -7.51
CA GLN A 86 16.88 -3.96 -6.94
C GLN A 86 17.05 -3.46 -5.50
N ASN A 87 17.85 -4.12 -4.68
CA ASN A 87 18.09 -3.74 -3.27
C ASN A 87 18.83 -2.41 -3.14
N ARG A 88 19.75 -2.08 -4.07
CA ARG A 88 20.40 -0.77 -4.14
C ARG A 88 19.44 0.41 -4.26
N ARG A 89 18.19 0.17 -4.69
CA ARG A 89 17.16 1.21 -4.84
C ARG A 89 16.27 1.35 -3.60
N LYS A 90 16.40 0.47 -2.60
CA LYS A 90 15.47 0.39 -1.46
C LYS A 90 15.93 1.03 -0.16
N THR A 91 17.12 1.63 -0.07
CA THR A 91 17.54 2.27 1.19
C THR A 91 18.36 3.53 0.96
N PHE A 92 17.70 4.68 1.04
CA PHE A 92 18.29 5.92 1.53
C PHE A 92 17.27 6.62 2.43
N ASN A 93 16.80 5.89 3.45
CA ASN A 93 16.34 6.53 4.67
C ASN A 93 17.53 6.41 5.64
N ASN A 94 18.49 7.33 5.53
CA ASN A 94 19.57 7.48 6.50
C ASN A 94 19.01 8.13 7.78
N ILE A 95 17.97 7.55 8.35
CA ILE A 95 17.59 7.90 9.72
C ILE A 95 18.53 7.07 10.58
N GLU A 96 19.37 7.75 11.35
CA GLU A 96 20.23 7.06 12.30
C GLU A 96 19.35 6.28 13.27
N ASN A 97 19.73 5.06 13.64
CA ASN A 97 18.89 4.22 14.51
C ASN A 97 18.56 4.95 15.84
N SER A 98 19.48 5.81 16.30
CA SER A 98 19.30 6.71 17.44
C SER A 98 18.21 7.77 17.20
N GLU A 99 18.15 8.40 16.03
CA GLU A 99 17.10 9.35 15.63
C GLU A 99 15.73 8.68 15.52
N TRP A 100 15.69 7.45 14.99
CA TRP A 100 14.46 6.66 14.94
C TRP A 100 13.96 6.33 16.35
N ILE A 101 14.86 5.86 17.22
CA ILE A 101 14.57 5.59 18.63
C ILE A 101 14.08 6.86 19.34
N ALA A 102 14.76 7.99 19.17
CA ALA A 102 14.35 9.24 19.80
C ALA A 102 12.96 9.70 19.36
N HIS A 103 12.63 9.56 18.07
CA HIS A 103 11.34 9.97 17.53
C HIS A 103 10.18 9.06 17.98
N PHE A 104 10.40 7.75 18.09
CA PHE A 104 9.33 6.79 18.37
C PHE A 104 9.27 6.29 19.82
N ILE A 105 10.38 6.35 20.57
CA ILE A 105 10.44 5.90 21.97
C ILE A 105 10.23 7.04 22.97
N LYS A 106 10.74 8.26 22.72
CA LYS A 106 10.49 9.41 23.63
C LYS A 106 9.01 9.74 23.84
N PRO A 107 8.13 9.77 22.80
CA PRO A 107 6.71 10.03 23.04
C PRO A 107 5.97 8.85 23.69
N SER A 108 6.63 7.70 23.88
CA SER A 108 6.03 6.49 24.46
C SER A 108 6.33 6.29 25.95
N THR A 109 7.24 7.05 26.56
CA THR A 109 7.73 6.69 27.90
C THR A 109 7.18 7.51 29.05
N GLU A 110 6.85 8.80 28.92
CA GLU A 110 6.41 9.56 30.11
C GLU A 110 5.20 10.49 29.90
N GLU A 111 5.14 11.31 28.83
CA GLU A 111 4.04 12.30 28.69
C GLU A 111 2.70 11.68 28.20
N ARG A 112 2.75 10.67 27.33
CA ARG A 112 1.53 10.03 26.79
C ARG A 112 0.88 9.05 27.78
N ASN A 113 1.66 8.46 28.69
CA ASN A 113 1.12 7.59 29.74
C ASN A 113 0.45 8.40 30.85
N ALA A 114 0.96 9.60 31.17
CA ALA A 114 0.28 10.52 32.08
C ALA A 114 -1.07 11.00 31.50
N GLU A 115 -1.10 11.43 30.24
CA GLU A 115 -2.37 11.83 29.59
C GLU A 115 -3.36 10.67 29.35
N MET A 116 -2.90 9.42 29.23
CA MET A 116 -3.78 8.24 29.13
C MET A 116 -4.27 7.72 30.48
N CYS A 117 -3.52 7.90 31.56
CA CYS A 117 -3.96 7.59 32.92
C CYS A 117 -4.91 8.67 33.46
N GLU A 118 -4.65 9.96 33.23
CA GLU A 118 -5.56 11.02 33.68
C GLU A 118 -6.89 11.05 32.92
N ARG A 119 -6.95 10.46 31.70
CA ARG A 119 -8.22 10.26 30.99
C ARG A 119 -9.00 9.02 31.44
N ARG A 120 -8.43 8.13 32.25
CA ARG A 120 -9.15 6.96 32.79
C ARG A 120 -9.79 7.21 34.15
N ASP A 121 -9.34 8.21 34.91
CA ASP A 121 -9.85 8.46 36.26
C ASP A 121 -10.84 9.63 36.36
N ASN A 122 -11.31 10.16 35.22
CA ASN A 122 -12.34 11.20 35.19
C ASN A 122 -13.52 10.86 34.26
N LYS A 123 -13.92 9.59 34.23
CA LYS A 123 -15.34 9.28 34.03
C LYS A 123 -15.98 9.18 35.40
N ASN A 124 -16.68 10.25 35.74
CA ASN A 124 -17.80 10.21 36.66
C ASN A 124 -18.56 8.89 36.42
N ILE A 125 -18.43 7.94 37.35
CA ILE A 125 -19.27 6.76 37.40
C ILE A 125 -20.63 7.31 37.83
N ASP A 126 -21.39 7.79 36.85
CA ASP A 126 -22.83 7.79 37.00
C ASP A 126 -23.22 6.32 37.13
N ASN A 127 -23.54 5.93 38.36
CA ASN A 127 -24.30 4.74 38.69
C ASN A 127 -25.68 4.87 38.03
N ASN A 128 -25.74 4.74 36.71
CA ASN A 128 -26.96 4.60 35.96
C ASN A 128 -27.13 3.11 35.67
N SER A 129 -28.20 2.56 36.25
CA SER A 129 -28.62 1.16 36.27
C SER A 129 -28.09 0.28 35.13
N GLU A 130 -27.62 -0.92 35.48
CA GLU A 130 -27.57 -2.08 34.59
C GLU A 130 -28.96 -2.26 33.94
N THR A 131 -29.13 -1.66 32.77
CA THR A 131 -30.19 -2.01 31.85
C THR A 131 -29.66 -3.20 31.08
N ALA A 132 -30.25 -4.37 31.33
CA ALA A 132 -29.94 -5.56 30.56
C ALA A 132 -30.11 -5.22 29.07
N LEU A 133 -29.04 -5.45 28.29
CA LEU A 133 -29.02 -5.15 26.86
C LEU A 133 -30.22 -5.83 26.19
N THR A 134 -31.06 -5.05 25.52
CA THR A 134 -32.27 -5.58 24.89
C THR A 134 -31.86 -6.46 23.70
N LYS A 135 -32.60 -7.54 23.42
CA LYS A 135 -32.32 -8.44 22.28
C LYS A 135 -32.12 -7.68 20.95
N VAL A 136 -32.89 -6.61 20.76
CA VAL A 136 -32.81 -5.75 19.56
C VAL A 136 -31.48 -5.01 19.47
N GLU A 137 -30.99 -4.45 20.58
CA GLU A 137 -29.70 -3.74 20.64
C GLU A 137 -28.54 -4.70 20.40
N TYR A 138 -28.64 -5.93 20.94
CA TYR A 138 -27.67 -6.98 20.69
C TYR A 138 -27.59 -7.33 19.19
N GLU A 139 -28.73 -7.54 18.53
CA GLU A 139 -28.77 -7.87 17.10
C GLU A 139 -28.19 -6.74 16.22
N GLU A 140 -28.44 -5.48 16.58
CA GLU A 140 -27.88 -4.32 15.88
C GLU A 140 -26.35 -4.25 16.00
N ILE A 141 -25.81 -4.45 17.22
CA ILE A 141 -24.37 -4.46 17.48
C ILE A 141 -23.69 -5.58 16.69
N ILE A 142 -24.25 -6.80 16.70
CA ILE A 142 -23.71 -7.93 15.95
C ILE A 142 -23.81 -7.69 14.44
N GLY A 143 -24.90 -7.10 13.95
CA GLY A 143 -25.07 -6.74 12.54
C GLY A 143 -23.99 -5.77 12.03
N ASN A 144 -23.64 -4.79 12.85
CA ASN A 144 -22.68 -3.73 12.54
C ASN A 144 -21.21 -4.17 12.54
N LEU A 145 -20.88 -5.38 13.01
CA LEU A 145 -19.51 -5.90 12.94
C LEU A 145 -19.05 -6.00 11.47
N LYS A 146 -17.80 -5.64 11.16
CA LYS A 146 -17.27 -5.72 9.79
C LYS A 146 -16.71 -7.12 9.51
N ASN A 147 -16.99 -7.68 8.34
CA ASN A 147 -16.44 -8.97 7.93
C ASN A 147 -14.94 -8.85 7.57
N LYS A 148 -14.21 -9.96 7.63
CA LYS A 148 -12.79 -10.13 7.31
C LYS A 148 -11.87 -9.24 8.15
N ARG A 149 -12.26 -8.99 9.40
CA ARG A 149 -11.36 -8.37 10.39
C ARG A 149 -10.43 -9.42 10.95
N THR A 150 -9.17 -9.05 11.15
CA THR A 150 -8.19 -9.90 11.82
C THR A 150 -8.68 -10.21 13.22
N SER A 151 -8.59 -11.48 13.61
CA SER A 151 -8.95 -11.90 14.95
C SER A 151 -8.02 -11.30 16.00
N GLY A 152 -8.55 -11.11 17.21
CA GLY A 152 -7.76 -10.78 18.39
C GLY A 152 -6.95 -11.99 18.90
N PRO A 153 -6.34 -11.87 20.09
CA PRO A 153 -5.54 -12.92 20.71
C PRO A 153 -6.28 -14.26 20.84
N ASP A 154 -7.60 -14.20 21.02
CA ASP A 154 -8.46 -15.37 21.26
C ASP A 154 -8.82 -16.13 19.97
N SER A 155 -8.34 -15.69 18.80
CA SER A 155 -8.59 -16.35 17.50
C SER A 155 -10.08 -16.43 17.07
N ILE A 156 -10.99 -15.75 17.78
CA ILE A 156 -12.41 -15.61 17.41
C ILE A 156 -12.57 -14.52 16.34
N THR A 157 -13.25 -14.85 15.24
CA THR A 157 -13.52 -13.91 14.13
C THR A 157 -14.93 -13.32 14.22
N ASN A 158 -15.15 -12.17 13.59
CA ASN A 158 -16.47 -11.51 13.58
C ASN A 158 -17.55 -12.38 12.93
N GLU A 159 -17.17 -13.21 11.95
CA GLU A 159 -18.04 -14.20 11.31
C GLU A 159 -18.52 -15.25 12.31
N MET A 160 -17.63 -15.73 13.18
CA MET A 160 -17.99 -16.69 14.22
C MET A 160 -19.00 -16.11 15.20
N ILE A 161 -18.91 -14.81 15.51
CA ILE A 161 -19.87 -14.13 16.38
C ILE A 161 -21.21 -13.93 15.66
N LYS A 162 -21.19 -13.43 14.42
CA LYS A 162 -22.41 -13.17 13.62
C LYS A 162 -23.21 -14.43 13.30
N TYR A 163 -22.52 -15.51 12.93
CA TYR A 163 -23.16 -16.73 12.45
C TYR A 163 -23.26 -17.80 13.54
N GLY A 164 -22.30 -17.85 14.47
CA GLY A 164 -22.29 -18.80 15.59
C GLY A 164 -23.14 -18.35 16.77
N GLY A 165 -23.32 -17.05 16.99
CA GLY A 165 -24.04 -16.51 18.14
C GLY A 165 -25.54 -16.83 18.17
N LYS A 166 -26.17 -17.13 17.02
CA LYS A 166 -27.63 -17.39 16.94
C LYS A 166 -28.09 -18.54 17.84
N LYS A 167 -27.28 -19.60 17.99
CA LYS A 167 -27.60 -20.75 18.85
C LYS A 167 -27.37 -20.46 20.34
N ILE A 168 -26.46 -19.56 20.68
CA ILE A 168 -26.13 -19.21 22.08
C ILE A 168 -27.20 -18.27 22.63
N VAL A 169 -27.73 -17.38 21.79
CA VAL A 169 -28.85 -16.47 22.13
C VAL A 169 -30.14 -17.25 22.44
N GLU A 170 -30.40 -18.38 21.78
CA GLU A 170 -31.56 -19.24 22.10
C GLU A 170 -31.44 -19.98 23.44
N GLN A 171 -30.25 -20.13 24.01
CA GLN A 171 -30.01 -20.87 25.26
C GLN A 171 -29.94 -19.98 26.51
N HIS A 172 -29.88 -18.66 26.34
CA HIS A 172 -29.75 -17.68 27.44
C HIS A 172 -30.88 -16.63 27.43
N ILE A 173 -31.97 -16.91 26.70
CA ILE A 173 -33.28 -16.25 26.84
C ILE A 173 -34.20 -17.21 27.59
#